data_AF-A0A2M9JT81-F1
#
_entry.id   AF-A0A2M9JT81-F1
#
_cell.length_a   1.000
_cell.length_b   1.000
_cell.length_c   1.000
_cell.angle_alpha   90.00
_cell.angle_beta   90.00
_cell.angle_gamma   90.00
#
_symmetry.space_group_name_H-M   'P 1'
#
loop_
_entity.id
_entity.type
_entity.pdbx_description
1 polymer ?
#
loop_
_entity_poly.entity_id
_entity_poly.type
_entity_poly.pdbx_seq_one_letter_code
_entity_poly.pdbx_strand_id
1 'polypeptide(L)'
;MGYGATAGVTGGVTTRLPQSALSSGAIFHLVGLAADAAGSGDPLEWQVLRYRRIQGVEYTRPSWTWPLQPAAAQLDHLAHTFTEEFFSTCPPAARTLWSRAAGTRTVPEFMNDLATLLRMACREPEATYEEIPLASWELAVRFPQLLGLETWLDPAFPDEEDPIRAAAESEHPYCAELLPELIAQVTQALALCRDSEAFAAQLRAHCGSAAPEVLAEVADLAFAHMAREHRNGTLVTPPA
;
A
#
# COMPACT_ATOMS: atom_id res chain seq x y z
N MET A 1 -24.82 -1.58 64.42
CA MET A 1 -23.45 -1.61 63.87
C MET A 1 -23.20 -3.05 63.47
N GLY A 2 -23.47 -3.50 62.23
CA GLY A 2 -22.74 -3.20 60.97
C GLY A 2 -21.56 -4.18 60.87
N TYR A 3 -21.33 -5.00 59.84
CA TYR A 3 -21.78 -5.05 58.44
C TYR A 3 -21.68 -6.51 57.92
N GLY A 4 -22.48 -6.83 56.91
CA GLY A 4 -22.56 -8.14 56.26
C GLY A 4 -21.58 -8.35 55.10
N ALA A 5 -21.63 -9.58 54.61
CA ALA A 5 -20.85 -10.22 53.54
C ALA A 5 -20.62 -9.39 52.27
N THR A 6 -19.44 -9.57 51.65
CA THR A 6 -19.18 -9.21 50.25
C THR A 6 -18.84 -10.47 49.46
N ALA A 7 -19.70 -10.75 48.48
CA ALA A 7 -19.52 -11.79 47.47
C ALA A 7 -18.45 -11.34 46.46
N GLY A 8 -17.58 -12.27 46.06
CA GLY A 8 -16.60 -12.07 45.02
C GLY A 8 -17.28 -11.94 43.65
N VAL A 9 -17.08 -10.80 43.00
CA VAL A 9 -17.42 -10.56 41.60
C VAL A 9 -16.19 -10.90 40.77
N THR A 10 -16.21 -12.07 40.10
CA THR A 10 -15.29 -12.39 39.01
C THR A 10 -15.74 -11.64 37.76
N GLY A 11 -15.34 -10.37 37.66
CA GLY A 11 -15.49 -9.58 36.44
C GLY A 11 -14.52 -10.09 35.38
N GLY A 12 -14.96 -11.01 34.53
CA GLY A 12 -14.27 -11.33 33.29
C GLY A 12 -14.26 -10.08 32.40
N VAL A 13 -13.08 -9.51 32.18
CA VAL A 13 -12.88 -8.48 31.17
C VAL A 13 -13.01 -9.19 29.82
N THR A 14 -14.24 -9.29 29.30
CA THR A 14 -14.49 -9.53 27.88
C THR A 14 -13.96 -8.30 27.15
N THR A 15 -12.71 -8.35 26.70
CA THR A 15 -12.16 -7.42 25.73
C THR A 15 -13.00 -7.52 24.47
N ARG A 16 -14.03 -6.66 24.35
CA ARG A 16 -14.78 -6.54 23.11
C ARG A 16 -13.84 -6.03 22.04
N LEU A 17 -13.78 -6.74 20.91
CA LEU A 17 -13.08 -6.26 19.74
C LEU A 17 -13.64 -4.88 19.33
N PRO A 18 -12.79 -3.90 19.02
CA PRO A 18 -13.28 -2.66 18.45
C PRO A 18 -13.79 -2.92 17.03
N GLN A 19 -14.96 -2.37 16.66
CA GLN A 19 -15.54 -2.52 15.31
C GLN A 19 -14.58 -2.07 14.20
N SER A 20 -13.68 -1.12 14.50
CA SER A 20 -12.64 -0.68 13.57
C SER A 20 -11.73 -1.82 13.11
N ALA A 21 -11.50 -2.85 13.94
CA ALA A 21 -10.68 -4.00 13.57
C ALA A 21 -11.23 -4.79 12.37
N LEU A 22 -12.54 -4.74 12.12
CA LEU A 22 -13.21 -5.39 10.99
C LEU A 22 -13.64 -4.43 9.88
N SER A 23 -13.43 -3.12 10.04
CA SER A 23 -13.97 -2.11 9.11
C SER A 23 -12.93 -1.10 8.61
N SER A 24 -11.70 -1.14 9.13
CA SER A 24 -10.60 -0.31 8.65
C SER A 24 -9.22 -0.93 8.91
N GLY A 25 -8.17 -0.29 8.41
CA GLY A 25 -6.78 -0.69 8.63
C GLY A 25 -6.31 -1.87 7.78
N ALA A 26 -5.19 -2.47 8.18
CA ALA A 26 -4.47 -3.46 7.39
C ALA A 26 -5.26 -4.74 7.12
N ILE A 27 -5.93 -5.27 8.14
CA ILE A 27 -6.74 -6.48 8.01
C ILE A 27 -7.88 -6.24 7.03
N PHE A 28 -8.59 -5.11 7.17
CA PHE A 28 -9.69 -4.80 6.27
C PHE A 28 -9.22 -4.60 4.82
N HIS A 29 -8.02 -4.04 4.62
CA HIS A 29 -7.42 -3.95 3.29
C HIS A 29 -7.09 -5.33 2.69
N LEU A 30 -6.48 -6.24 3.47
CA LEU A 30 -6.22 -7.62 3.03
C LEU A 30 -7.52 -8.37 2.66
N VAL A 31 -8.60 -8.11 3.40
CA VAL A 31 -9.93 -8.65 3.08
C VAL A 31 -10.46 -8.05 1.78
N GLY A 32 -10.21 -6.77 1.52
CA GLY A 32 -10.49 -6.13 0.23
C GLY A 32 -9.80 -6.85 -0.92
N LEU A 33 -8.49 -7.07 -0.80
CA LEU A 33 -7.70 -7.81 -1.78
C LEU A 33 -8.24 -9.24 -2.00
N ALA A 34 -8.61 -9.93 -0.93
CA ALA A 34 -9.21 -11.27 -1.02
C ALA A 34 -10.58 -11.27 -1.70
N ALA A 35 -11.39 -10.24 -1.44
CA ALA A 35 -12.69 -10.08 -2.04
C ALA A 35 -12.59 -9.73 -3.54
N ASP A 36 -11.54 -9.02 -3.95
CA ASP A 36 -11.24 -8.70 -5.35
C ASP A 36 -10.63 -9.89 -6.10
N ALA A 37 -9.77 -10.69 -5.44
CA ALA A 37 -9.29 -11.98 -5.95
C ALA A 37 -10.45 -12.93 -6.30
N ALA A 38 -11.44 -13.04 -5.41
CA ALA A 38 -12.63 -13.85 -5.64
C ALA A 38 -13.46 -13.40 -6.87
N GLY A 39 -13.38 -12.13 -7.27
CA GLY A 39 -14.12 -11.58 -8.42
C GLY A 39 -13.32 -11.51 -9.72
N SER A 40 -12.00 -11.43 -9.66
CA SER A 40 -11.11 -11.23 -10.82
C SER A 40 -10.52 -12.52 -11.39
N GLY A 41 -10.56 -13.63 -10.63
CA GLY A 41 -9.90 -14.89 -10.99
C GLY A 41 -8.40 -14.90 -10.68
N ASP A 42 -7.87 -13.80 -10.14
CA ASP A 42 -6.50 -13.70 -9.65
C ASP A 42 -6.37 -14.44 -8.30
N PRO A 43 -5.42 -15.38 -8.12
CA PRO A 43 -5.29 -16.13 -6.87
C PRO A 43 -5.08 -15.23 -5.65
N LEU A 44 -5.68 -15.59 -4.51
CA LEU A 44 -5.47 -14.86 -3.25
C LEU A 44 -4.01 -14.93 -2.80
N GLU A 45 -3.35 -16.06 -3.06
CA GLU A 45 -1.93 -16.27 -2.85
C GLU A 45 -1.11 -15.18 -3.53
N TRP A 46 -1.47 -14.80 -4.76
CA TRP A 46 -0.79 -13.74 -5.49
C TRP A 46 -1.04 -12.37 -4.86
N GLN A 47 -2.25 -12.08 -4.38
CA GLN A 47 -2.51 -10.83 -3.67
C GLN A 47 -1.67 -10.71 -2.38
N VAL A 48 -1.52 -11.80 -1.63
CA VAL A 48 -0.69 -11.82 -0.42
C VAL A 48 0.79 -11.61 -0.76
N LEU A 49 1.29 -12.24 -1.82
CA LEU A 49 2.68 -12.09 -2.24
C LEU A 49 2.97 -10.68 -2.75
N ARG A 50 2.05 -10.06 -3.50
CA ARG A 50 2.12 -8.62 -3.87
C ARG A 50 2.07 -7.70 -2.64
N TYR A 51 1.20 -7.99 -1.68
CA TYR A 51 1.13 -7.24 -0.42
C TYR A 51 2.44 -7.33 0.37
N ARG A 52 3.16 -8.46 0.27
CA ARG A 52 4.50 -8.59 0.84
C ARG A 52 5.52 -7.70 0.14
N ARG A 53 5.53 -7.65 -1.20
CA ARG A 53 6.49 -6.85 -1.98
C ARG A 53 6.46 -5.37 -1.61
N ILE A 54 5.30 -4.85 -1.21
CA ILE A 54 5.16 -3.44 -0.80
C ILE A 54 5.62 -3.16 0.65
N GLN A 55 5.93 -4.18 1.47
CA GLN A 55 6.33 -3.97 2.87
C GLN A 55 7.73 -3.37 3.04
N GLY A 56 8.56 -3.39 1.98
CA GLY A 56 9.91 -2.81 1.96
C GLY A 56 10.00 -1.44 1.29
N VAL A 57 8.86 -0.81 0.95
CA VAL A 57 8.84 0.49 0.27
C VAL A 57 8.95 1.60 1.31
N GLU A 58 10.05 2.36 1.27
CA GLU A 58 10.40 3.32 2.33
C GLU A 58 9.82 4.72 2.12
N TYR A 59 9.61 5.15 0.89
CA TYR A 59 9.16 6.51 0.57
C TYR A 59 7.63 6.69 0.72
N THR A 60 6.85 5.61 0.64
CA THR A 60 5.42 5.62 0.95
C THR A 60 5.08 4.43 1.85
N ARG A 61 4.76 4.71 3.11
CA ARG A 61 4.22 3.70 4.03
C ARG A 61 2.75 3.97 4.27
N PRO A 62 1.84 3.42 3.43
CA PRO A 62 0.43 3.55 3.69
C PRO A 62 0.11 3.03 5.08
N SER A 63 -0.75 3.74 5.80
CA SER A 63 -1.12 3.42 7.19
C SER A 63 -1.79 2.04 7.34
N TRP A 64 -2.23 1.44 6.24
CA TRP A 64 -2.79 0.10 6.17
C TRP A 64 -1.76 -1.00 5.88
N THR A 65 -0.48 -0.67 5.66
CA THR A 65 0.58 -1.68 5.52
C THR A 65 1.01 -2.18 6.89
N TRP A 66 0.96 -3.48 7.11
CA TRP A 66 1.38 -4.12 8.37
C TRP A 66 2.16 -5.39 8.06
N PRO A 67 3.26 -5.70 8.78
CA PRO A 67 4.01 -6.92 8.51
C PRO A 67 3.11 -8.16 8.61
N LEU A 68 3.37 -9.12 7.73
CA LEU A 68 2.50 -10.30 7.55
C LEU A 68 2.30 -11.11 8.85
N GLN A 69 3.34 -11.29 9.67
CA GLN A 69 3.25 -12.06 10.92
C GLN A 69 2.29 -11.42 11.97
N PRO A 70 2.43 -10.13 12.32
CA PRO A 70 1.43 -9.40 13.11
C PRO A 70 0.01 -9.50 12.54
N ALA A 71 -0.15 -9.34 11.22
CA ALA A 71 -1.47 -9.46 10.58
C ALA A 71 -2.07 -10.86 10.74
N ALA A 72 -1.26 -11.92 10.58
CA ALA A 72 -1.69 -13.30 10.81
C ALA A 72 -2.10 -13.55 12.27
N ALA A 73 -1.32 -13.06 13.24
CA ALA A 73 -1.66 -13.19 14.66
C ALA A 73 -2.96 -12.43 15.01
N GLN A 74 -3.18 -11.26 14.42
CA GLN A 74 -4.42 -10.51 14.58
C GLN A 74 -5.61 -11.26 14.00
N LEU A 75 -5.47 -11.88 12.82
CA LEU A 75 -6.53 -12.69 12.20
C LEU A 75 -6.89 -13.90 13.05
N ASP A 76 -5.91 -14.64 13.59
CA ASP A 76 -6.18 -15.75 14.53
C ASP A 76 -6.96 -15.26 15.76
N HIS A 77 -6.56 -14.13 16.33
CA HIS A 77 -7.24 -13.56 17.49
C HIS A 77 -8.68 -13.16 17.16
N LEU A 78 -8.88 -12.51 16.01
CA LEU A 78 -10.20 -12.13 15.51
C LEU A 78 -11.07 -13.36 15.26
N ALA A 79 -10.53 -14.42 14.65
CA ALA A 79 -11.24 -15.68 14.42
C ALA A 79 -11.66 -16.34 15.74
N HIS A 80 -10.77 -16.34 16.74
CA HIS A 80 -11.04 -16.94 18.06
C HIS A 80 -12.11 -16.17 18.86
N THR A 81 -12.15 -14.84 18.71
CA THR A 81 -13.07 -13.96 19.45
C THR A 81 -14.30 -13.57 18.65
N PHE A 82 -14.44 -14.09 17.43
CA PHE A 82 -15.54 -13.78 16.54
C PHE A 82 -16.88 -14.28 17.10
N THR A 83 -17.89 -13.42 17.02
CA THR A 83 -19.29 -13.82 17.23
C THR A 83 -20.16 -13.19 16.15
N GLU A 84 -21.18 -13.92 15.71
CA GLU A 84 -22.17 -13.40 14.76
C GLU A 84 -22.89 -12.15 15.31
N GLU A 85 -23.13 -12.11 16.62
CA GLU A 85 -23.70 -10.95 17.30
C GLU A 85 -22.81 -9.72 17.10
N PHE A 86 -21.50 -9.82 17.38
CA PHE A 86 -20.57 -8.71 17.16
C PHE A 86 -20.49 -8.32 15.69
N PHE A 87 -20.37 -9.30 14.80
CA PHE A 87 -20.28 -9.06 13.36
C PHE A 87 -21.51 -8.32 12.84
N SER A 88 -22.72 -8.64 13.33
CA SER A 88 -23.96 -7.95 12.98
C SER A 88 -23.96 -6.45 13.33
N THR A 89 -23.14 -6.03 14.30
CA THR A 89 -23.00 -4.61 14.69
C THR A 89 -22.04 -3.83 13.77
N CYS A 90 -21.21 -4.51 12.97
CA CYS A 90 -20.27 -3.86 12.06
C CYS A 90 -21.01 -3.16 10.90
N PRO A 91 -20.43 -2.13 10.25
CA PRO A 91 -21.06 -1.47 9.10
C PRO A 91 -21.45 -2.45 7.98
N PRO A 92 -22.59 -2.24 7.28
CA PRO A 92 -23.04 -3.15 6.23
C PRO A 92 -21.99 -3.40 5.14
N ALA A 93 -21.28 -2.36 4.71
CA ALA A 93 -20.20 -2.47 3.72
C ALA A 93 -19.09 -3.42 4.18
N ALA A 94 -18.71 -3.34 5.46
CA ALA A 94 -17.70 -4.23 6.03
C ALA A 94 -18.17 -5.68 6.03
N ARG A 95 -19.41 -5.93 6.49
CA ARG A 95 -19.97 -7.29 6.50
C ARG A 95 -20.05 -7.90 5.10
N THR A 96 -20.49 -7.12 4.12
CA THR A 96 -20.55 -7.54 2.71
C THR A 96 -19.16 -7.90 2.20
N LEU A 97 -18.14 -7.08 2.47
CA LEU A 97 -16.79 -7.33 2.01
C LEU A 97 -16.20 -8.61 2.62
N TRP A 98 -16.33 -8.80 3.93
CA TRP A 98 -15.90 -10.02 4.62
C TRP A 98 -16.63 -11.26 4.10
N SER A 99 -17.94 -11.18 3.89
CA SER A 99 -18.72 -12.30 3.35
C SER A 99 -18.30 -12.63 1.91
N ARG A 100 -18.04 -11.60 1.09
CA ARG A 100 -17.54 -11.77 -0.28
C ARG A 100 -16.17 -12.43 -0.30
N ALA A 101 -15.25 -12.01 0.57
CA ALA A 101 -13.92 -12.61 0.69
C ALA A 101 -13.98 -14.08 1.17
N ALA A 102 -14.85 -14.37 2.15
CA ALA A 102 -15.02 -15.72 2.68
C ALA A 102 -15.60 -16.69 1.63
N GLY A 103 -16.47 -16.20 0.75
CA GLY A 103 -17.12 -16.99 -0.28
C GLY A 103 -18.08 -18.00 0.36
N THR A 104 -17.81 -19.30 0.17
CA THR A 104 -18.62 -20.39 0.74
C THR A 104 -18.24 -20.76 2.18
N ARG A 105 -17.14 -20.22 2.71
CA ARG A 105 -16.66 -20.45 4.07
C ARG A 105 -17.35 -19.52 5.06
N THR A 106 -17.31 -19.85 6.34
CA THR A 106 -17.63 -18.88 7.39
C THR A 106 -16.52 -17.81 7.49
N VAL A 107 -16.85 -16.63 8.04
CA VAL A 107 -15.87 -15.55 8.23
C VAL A 107 -14.69 -15.98 9.12
N PRO A 108 -14.90 -16.70 10.25
CA PRO A 108 -13.78 -17.20 11.07
C PRO A 108 -12.89 -18.23 10.36
N GLU A 109 -13.47 -19.15 9.57
CA GLU A 109 -12.69 -20.09 8.77
C GLU A 109 -11.82 -19.34 7.76
N PHE A 110 -12.39 -18.37 7.06
CA PHE A 110 -11.64 -17.51 6.15
C PHE A 110 -10.52 -16.73 6.85
N MET A 111 -10.75 -16.21 8.06
CA MET A 111 -9.70 -15.53 8.85
C MET A 111 -8.52 -16.47 9.15
N ASN A 112 -8.78 -17.72 9.56
CA ASN A 112 -7.75 -18.71 9.85
C ASN A 112 -6.99 -19.15 8.58
N ASP A 113 -7.71 -19.33 7.47
CA ASP A 113 -7.11 -19.65 6.16
C ASP A 113 -6.17 -18.53 5.71
N LEU A 114 -6.65 -17.28 5.78
CA LEU A 114 -5.85 -16.11 5.42
C LEU A 114 -4.63 -15.97 6.35
N ALA A 115 -4.79 -16.16 7.66
CA ALA A 115 -3.67 -16.14 8.61
C ALA A 115 -2.61 -17.20 8.27
N THR A 116 -3.04 -18.40 7.87
CA THR A 116 -2.15 -19.47 7.42
C THR A 116 -1.39 -19.05 6.16
N LEU A 117 -2.08 -18.48 5.18
CA LEU A 117 -1.47 -18.01 3.95
C LEU A 117 -0.43 -16.90 4.18
N LEU A 118 -0.73 -15.92 5.04
CA LEU A 118 0.23 -14.87 5.42
C LEU A 118 1.50 -15.47 6.04
N ARG A 119 1.38 -16.51 6.88
CA ARG A 119 2.55 -17.19 7.46
C ARG A 119 3.37 -17.96 6.44
N MET A 120 2.72 -18.59 5.47
CA MET A 120 3.40 -19.28 4.37
C MET A 120 4.20 -18.26 3.54
N ALA A 121 3.56 -17.16 3.15
CA ALA A 121 4.22 -16.09 2.41
C ALA A 121 5.41 -15.47 3.16
N CYS A 122 5.46 -15.48 4.50
CA CYS A 122 6.65 -15.05 5.25
C CYS A 122 7.87 -15.96 5.09
N ARG A 123 7.67 -17.25 4.80
CA ARG A 123 8.72 -18.26 4.76
C ARG A 123 9.31 -18.44 3.37
N GLU A 124 8.58 -18.00 2.36
CA GLU A 124 8.99 -18.11 0.97
C GLU A 124 9.98 -17.00 0.59
N PRO A 125 10.83 -17.19 -0.44
CA PRO A 125 11.52 -16.08 -1.06
C PRO A 125 10.52 -15.05 -1.62
N GLU A 126 10.97 -13.84 -1.89
CA GLU A 126 10.14 -12.84 -2.59
C GLU A 126 9.89 -13.31 -4.03
N ALA A 127 8.63 -13.26 -4.48
CA ALA A 127 8.25 -13.70 -5.81
C ALA A 127 8.65 -12.67 -6.88
N THR A 128 9.20 -13.16 -7.98
CA THR A 128 9.61 -12.34 -9.13
C THR A 128 8.39 -11.82 -9.91
N TYR A 129 8.60 -10.87 -10.83
CA TYR A 129 7.52 -10.32 -11.67
C TYR A 129 7.13 -11.24 -12.82
N GLU A 130 7.99 -12.20 -13.15
CA GLU A 130 7.76 -13.32 -14.06
C GLU A 130 6.81 -14.34 -13.43
N GLU A 131 6.98 -14.63 -12.14
CA GLU A 131 6.12 -15.58 -11.39
C GLU A 131 4.78 -14.94 -11.02
N ILE A 132 4.81 -13.70 -10.50
CA ILE A 132 3.63 -12.99 -10.02
C ILE A 132 3.61 -11.59 -10.63
N PRO A 133 2.77 -11.38 -11.67
CA PRO A 133 2.68 -10.10 -12.37
C PRO A 133 2.37 -8.93 -11.43
N LEU A 134 2.95 -7.77 -11.70
CA LEU A 134 2.63 -6.50 -11.07
C LEU A 134 1.14 -6.18 -11.23
N ALA A 135 0.46 -5.97 -10.11
CA ALA A 135 -0.92 -5.50 -10.12
C ALA A 135 -0.99 -3.97 -10.22
N SER A 136 -2.08 -3.44 -10.77
CA SER A 136 -2.30 -1.99 -10.85
C SER A 136 -2.37 -1.34 -9.46
N TRP A 137 -3.01 -1.99 -8.49
CA TRP A 137 -3.03 -1.51 -7.11
C TRP A 137 -1.64 -1.55 -6.46
N GLU A 138 -0.83 -2.56 -6.79
CA GLU A 138 0.54 -2.68 -6.28
C GLU A 138 1.39 -1.53 -6.82
N LEU A 139 1.27 -1.22 -8.11
CA LEU A 139 1.90 -0.06 -8.73
C LEU A 139 1.47 1.24 -8.04
N ALA A 140 0.16 1.44 -7.80
CA ALA A 140 -0.35 2.65 -7.18
C ALA A 140 0.19 2.90 -5.77
N VAL A 141 0.46 1.83 -5.03
CA VAL A 141 0.99 1.91 -3.67
C VAL A 141 2.50 2.09 -3.67
N ARG A 142 3.18 1.32 -4.52
CA ARG A 142 4.63 1.30 -4.61
C ARG A 142 5.19 2.51 -5.36
N PHE A 143 4.46 3.09 -6.29
CA PHE A 143 4.95 4.16 -7.15
C PHE A 143 3.90 5.26 -7.38
N PRO A 144 3.36 5.88 -6.32
CA PRO A 144 2.29 6.86 -6.46
C PRO A 144 2.68 8.08 -7.30
N GLN A 145 3.95 8.51 -7.29
CA GLN A 145 4.42 9.63 -8.09
C GLN A 145 4.44 9.31 -9.59
N LEU A 146 4.57 8.02 -9.96
CA LEU A 146 4.53 7.62 -11.36
C LEU A 146 3.12 7.70 -11.94
N LEU A 147 2.07 7.53 -11.12
CA LEU A 147 0.69 7.70 -11.56
C LEU A 147 0.34 9.16 -11.89
N GLY A 148 1.07 10.12 -11.31
CA GLY A 148 0.93 11.55 -11.59
C GLY A 148 2.02 12.08 -12.52
N LEU A 149 2.77 11.21 -13.20
CA LEU A 149 3.93 11.61 -14.00
C LEU A 149 3.55 12.56 -15.14
N GLU A 150 2.36 12.41 -15.70
CA GLU A 150 1.81 13.30 -16.72
C GLU A 150 1.72 14.77 -16.28
N THR A 151 1.53 15.05 -14.99
CA THR A 151 1.55 16.42 -14.45
C THR A 151 2.95 17.04 -14.52
N TRP A 152 3.99 16.23 -14.34
CA TRP A 152 5.38 16.65 -14.48
C TRP A 152 5.80 16.80 -15.95
N LEU A 153 5.10 16.07 -16.83
CA LEU A 153 5.32 16.09 -18.28
C LEU A 153 4.31 17.00 -19.01
N ASP A 154 3.55 17.82 -18.28
CA ASP A 154 2.40 18.55 -18.84
C ASP A 154 2.86 19.53 -19.95
N PRO A 155 2.27 19.45 -21.16
CA PRO A 155 2.54 20.33 -22.28
C PRO A 155 1.98 21.76 -22.11
N ALA A 156 1.53 22.19 -20.93
CA ALA A 156 1.27 23.59 -20.60
C ALA A 156 2.50 24.50 -20.84
N PHE A 157 3.68 23.89 -21.00
CA PHE A 157 4.94 24.50 -21.44
C PHE A 157 5.42 23.87 -22.77
N PRO A 158 4.65 23.95 -23.87
CA PRO A 158 4.95 23.19 -25.09
C PRO A 158 6.18 23.71 -25.84
N ASP A 159 6.64 24.91 -25.49
CA ASP A 159 7.83 25.57 -26.04
C ASP A 159 9.05 25.51 -25.08
N GLU A 160 8.93 24.86 -23.92
CA GLU A 160 10.07 24.70 -23.02
C GLU A 160 10.84 23.43 -23.34
N GLU A 161 12.17 23.59 -23.53
CA GLU A 161 13.10 22.49 -23.75
C GLU A 161 13.17 21.50 -22.55
N ASP A 162 12.59 21.87 -21.41
CA ASP A 162 12.66 21.12 -20.15
C ASP A 162 11.35 21.24 -19.35
N PRO A 163 10.35 20.36 -19.61
CA PRO A 163 9.05 20.40 -18.93
C PRO A 163 9.15 20.10 -17.43
N ILE A 164 10.14 19.31 -17.01
CA ILE A 164 10.40 19.00 -15.60
C ILE A 164 10.90 20.24 -14.86
N ARG A 165 11.78 21.03 -15.48
CA ARG A 165 12.21 22.31 -14.90
C ARG A 165 11.04 23.27 -14.79
N ALA A 166 10.20 23.39 -15.82
CA ALA A 166 9.04 24.28 -15.79
C ALA A 166 8.05 23.89 -14.67
N ALA A 167 7.73 22.59 -14.57
CA ALA A 167 6.92 22.06 -13.49
C ALA A 167 7.55 22.32 -12.12
N ALA A 168 8.85 22.02 -11.94
CA ALA A 168 9.56 22.29 -10.70
C ALA A 168 9.58 23.78 -10.33
N GLU A 169 9.75 24.68 -11.29
CA GLU A 169 9.70 26.14 -11.10
C GLU A 169 8.30 26.59 -10.65
N SER A 170 7.23 25.99 -11.17
CA SER A 170 5.86 26.27 -10.73
C SER A 170 5.57 25.80 -9.29
N GLU A 171 6.25 24.75 -8.84
CA GLU A 171 6.13 24.21 -7.47
C GLU A 171 7.03 24.94 -6.45
N HIS A 172 7.75 26.00 -6.83
CA HIS A 172 8.58 26.75 -5.87
C HIS A 172 7.71 27.43 -4.79
N PRO A 173 8.13 27.39 -3.51
CA PRO A 173 9.41 26.89 -2.98
C PRO A 173 9.40 25.40 -2.54
N TYR A 174 8.33 24.66 -2.83
CA TYR A 174 8.10 23.29 -2.36
C TYR A 174 8.79 22.20 -3.20
N CYS A 175 9.39 22.56 -4.34
CA CYS A 175 10.14 21.66 -5.21
C CYS A 175 11.18 20.79 -4.48
N ALA A 176 11.84 21.34 -3.44
CA ALA A 176 12.84 20.62 -2.63
C ALA A 176 12.24 19.51 -1.76
N GLU A 177 10.93 19.56 -1.48
CA GLU A 177 10.20 18.52 -0.75
C GLU A 177 9.62 17.47 -1.69
N LEU A 178 9.18 17.89 -2.89
CA LEU A 178 8.48 17.03 -3.86
C LEU A 178 9.43 16.20 -4.74
N LEU A 179 10.49 16.83 -5.28
CA LEU A 179 11.39 16.17 -6.24
C LEU A 179 12.17 14.98 -5.67
N PRO A 180 12.63 14.96 -4.39
CA PRO A 180 13.33 13.79 -3.86
C PRO A 180 12.52 12.50 -3.91
N GLU A 181 11.21 12.57 -3.63
CA GLU A 181 10.33 11.40 -3.67
C GLU A 181 10.13 10.90 -5.12
N LEU A 182 9.89 11.83 -6.06
CA LEU A 182 9.80 11.52 -7.49
C LEU A 182 11.08 10.83 -7.96
N ILE A 183 12.24 11.42 -7.67
CA ILE A 183 13.56 10.86 -8.03
C ILE A 183 13.73 9.45 -7.48
N ALA A 184 13.41 9.22 -6.20
CA ALA A 184 13.53 7.90 -5.57
C ALA A 184 12.65 6.84 -6.27
N GLN A 185 11.40 7.20 -6.58
CA GLN A 185 10.46 6.29 -7.24
C GLN A 185 10.85 5.98 -8.68
N VAL A 186 11.23 7.00 -9.45
CA VAL A 186 11.67 6.87 -10.85
C VAL A 186 12.94 6.01 -10.93
N THR A 187 13.94 6.29 -10.08
CA THR A 187 15.20 5.53 -10.07
C THR A 187 15.00 4.07 -9.63
N GLN A 188 14.13 3.80 -8.65
CA GLN A 188 13.81 2.43 -8.27
C GLN A 188 13.06 1.69 -9.40
N ALA A 189 12.07 2.33 -10.03
CA ALA A 189 11.36 1.73 -11.15
C ALA A 189 12.30 1.40 -12.32
N LEU A 190 13.25 2.30 -12.64
CA LEU A 190 14.30 2.06 -13.63
C LEU A 190 15.16 0.85 -13.28
N ALA A 191 15.59 0.71 -12.03
CA ALA A 191 16.36 -0.45 -11.59
C ALA A 191 15.57 -1.75 -11.82
N LEU A 192 14.30 -1.78 -11.43
CA LEU A 192 13.43 -2.95 -11.64
C LEU A 192 13.18 -3.25 -13.13
N CYS A 193 13.05 -2.22 -13.97
CA CYS A 193 12.94 -2.42 -15.42
C CYS A 193 14.20 -3.04 -16.03
N ARG A 194 15.38 -2.74 -15.48
CA ARG A 194 16.65 -3.35 -15.92
C ARG A 194 16.78 -4.79 -15.44
N ASP A 195 16.28 -5.08 -14.25
CA ASP A 195 16.36 -6.41 -13.64
C ASP A 195 15.27 -7.38 -14.12
N SER A 196 14.13 -6.87 -14.61
CA SER A 196 12.99 -7.68 -15.07
C SER A 196 12.28 -7.05 -16.28
N GLU A 197 12.32 -7.76 -17.41
CA GLU A 197 11.57 -7.40 -18.62
C GLU A 197 10.05 -7.51 -18.37
N ALA A 198 9.62 -8.49 -17.56
CA ALA A 198 8.22 -8.63 -17.16
C ALA A 198 7.73 -7.39 -16.41
N PHE A 199 8.52 -6.87 -15.46
CA PHE A 199 8.20 -5.63 -14.77
C PHE A 199 8.09 -4.46 -15.75
N ALA A 200 9.05 -4.29 -16.66
CA ALA A 200 9.03 -3.20 -17.64
C ALA A 200 7.79 -3.25 -18.56
N ALA A 201 7.40 -4.44 -19.00
CA ALA A 201 6.20 -4.64 -19.82
C ALA A 201 4.92 -4.30 -19.03
N GLN A 202 4.82 -4.74 -17.77
CA GLN A 202 3.67 -4.51 -16.91
C GLN A 202 3.56 -3.05 -16.48
N LEU A 203 4.68 -2.39 -16.17
CA LEU A 203 4.73 -0.96 -15.85
C LEU A 203 4.16 -0.15 -17.01
N ARG A 204 4.61 -0.41 -18.24
CA ARG A 204 4.10 0.27 -19.45
C ARG A 204 2.61 0.00 -19.68
N ALA A 205 2.14 -1.21 -19.37
CA ALA A 205 0.72 -1.56 -19.53
C ALA A 205 -0.17 -0.81 -18.53
N HIS A 206 0.29 -0.60 -17.29
CA HIS A 206 -0.46 0.08 -16.24
C HIS A 206 -0.28 1.60 -16.24
N CYS A 207 0.87 2.09 -16.71
CA CYS A 207 1.26 3.50 -16.71
C CYS A 207 2.06 3.80 -18.00
N GLY A 208 1.35 4.14 -19.07
CA GLY A 208 1.96 4.35 -20.39
C GLY A 208 2.98 5.49 -20.44
N SER A 209 2.84 6.50 -19.56
CA SER A 209 3.79 7.60 -19.40
C SER A 209 5.09 7.18 -18.71
N ALA A 210 5.11 6.08 -17.96
CA ALA A 210 6.28 5.58 -17.24
C ALA A 210 7.13 4.60 -18.07
N ALA A 211 7.30 4.85 -19.37
CA ALA A 211 8.24 4.09 -20.17
C ALA A 211 9.68 4.27 -19.63
N PRO A 212 10.55 3.23 -19.63
CA PRO A 212 11.90 3.33 -19.07
C PRO A 212 12.71 4.51 -19.61
N GLU A 213 12.53 4.86 -20.89
CA GLU A 213 13.21 5.99 -21.52
C GLU A 213 12.74 7.32 -20.92
N VAL A 214 11.44 7.48 -20.72
CA VAL A 214 10.84 8.67 -20.09
C VAL A 214 11.26 8.77 -18.63
N LEU A 215 11.27 7.65 -17.91
CA LEU A 215 11.75 7.62 -16.52
C LEU A 215 13.22 8.06 -16.41
N ALA A 216 14.08 7.63 -17.33
CA ALA A 216 15.48 8.05 -17.33
C ALA A 216 15.62 9.57 -17.54
N GLU A 217 14.88 10.12 -18.50
CA GLU A 217 14.85 11.56 -18.76
C GLU A 217 14.34 12.36 -17.55
N VAL A 218 13.22 11.93 -16.95
CA VAL A 218 12.66 12.55 -15.75
C VAL A 218 13.67 12.56 -14.60
N ALA A 219 14.35 11.43 -14.37
CA ALA A 219 15.38 11.34 -13.33
C ALA A 219 16.52 12.35 -13.59
N ASP A 220 17.05 12.39 -14.80
CA ASP A 220 18.16 13.27 -15.16
C ASP A 220 17.80 14.75 -15.01
N LEU A 221 16.61 15.16 -15.48
CA LEU A 221 16.12 16.54 -15.37
C LEU A 221 15.87 16.92 -13.90
N ALA A 222 15.21 16.05 -13.13
CA ALA A 222 14.94 16.30 -11.72
C ALA A 222 16.25 16.39 -10.90
N PHE A 223 17.22 15.51 -11.16
CA PHE A 223 18.54 15.59 -10.52
C PHE A 223 19.28 16.86 -10.90
N ALA A 224 19.25 17.26 -12.18
CA ALA A 224 19.88 18.48 -12.66
C ALA A 224 19.28 19.72 -11.97
N HIS A 225 17.95 19.76 -11.82
CA HIS A 225 17.26 20.81 -11.09
C HIS A 225 17.74 20.88 -9.62
N MET A 226 17.70 19.76 -8.91
CA MET A 226 18.14 19.69 -7.51
C MET A 226 19.60 20.12 -7.32
N ALA A 227 20.48 19.73 -8.26
CA ALA A 227 21.89 20.11 -8.22
C ALA A 227 22.13 21.59 -8.55
N ARG A 228 21.26 22.22 -9.34
CA ARG A 228 21.36 23.64 -9.70
C ARG A 228 20.82 24.55 -8.61
N GLU A 229 19.61 24.27 -8.13
CA GLU A 229 18.84 25.18 -7.27
C GLU A 229 19.02 24.90 -5.77
N HIS A 230 19.35 23.65 -5.39
CA HIS A 230 19.35 23.23 -3.98
C HIS A 230 20.70 22.75 -3.43
N ARG A 231 21.76 22.74 -4.25
CA ARG A 231 23.11 22.27 -3.86
C ARG A 231 23.78 23.08 -2.75
N ASN A 232 23.43 24.36 -2.61
CA ASN A 232 24.06 25.27 -1.65
C ASN A 232 23.22 25.54 -0.39
N GLY A 233 22.16 24.77 -0.15
CA GLY A 233 21.44 24.80 1.13
C GLY A 233 20.78 26.15 1.47
N THR A 234 20.38 26.94 0.48
CA THR A 234 19.49 28.09 0.72
C THR A 234 18.10 27.56 1.02
N LEU A 235 17.89 27.11 2.25
CA LEU A 235 16.54 26.98 2.81
C LEU A 235 15.97 28.39 2.80
N VAL A 236 15.16 28.69 1.79
CA VAL A 236 14.39 29.92 1.75
C VAL A 236 13.44 29.85 2.94
N THR A 237 13.72 30.63 3.97
CA THR A 237 12.80 30.81 5.09
C THR A 237 11.47 31.33 4.52
N PRO A 238 10.33 30.69 4.79
CA PRO A 238 9.06 31.20 4.30
C PRO A 238 8.83 32.62 4.84
N PRO A 239 8.23 33.53 4.04
CA PRO A 239 7.88 34.85 4.52
C PRO A 239 6.88 34.73 5.69
N ALA A 240 7.13 35.54 6.73
CA ALA A 240 6.37 35.60 7.97
C ALA A 240 4.92 36.09 7.78
#